data_AF-A0A7C6YCS4-F1
#
_entry.id   AF-A0A7C6YCS4-F1
#
_cell.length_a   1.000
_cell.length_b   1.000
_cell.length_c   1.000
_cell.angle_alpha   90.00
_cell.angle_beta   90.00
_cell.angle_gamma   90.00
#
_symmetry.space_group_name_H-M   'P 1'
#
loop_
_entity.id
_entity.type
_entity.pdbx_description
1 polymer ?
#
loop_
_entity_poly.entity_id
_entity_poly.type
_entity_poly.pdbx_seq_one_letter_code
_entity_poly.pdbx_strand_id
1 'polypeptide(L)'
;PQCTRDERHREQAGLTFTGAPAEVATEISGPIAVHLEVDHDAVDGHWSVAVSDVAPDGRSTQLTNGQVVTSLREVDRDGSTVLPDGVYADPRLSLRRDRAQPVRPGERVTLEIPTLPVSAVLRPGHRLRVSVFAGNLPRGLALGPALHEGALAPQRLRLDPAAPSWVVVPTVPAG
;
A
#
# COMPACT_ATOMS: atom_id res chain seq x y z
N PRO A 1 -15.37 -4.53 21.92
CA PRO A 1 -15.42 -3.40 20.95
C PRO A 1 -14.05 -2.80 20.55
N GLN A 2 -12.92 -3.19 21.18
CA GLN A 2 -11.57 -2.70 20.86
C GLN A 2 -10.91 -3.39 19.65
N CYS A 3 -11.33 -4.61 19.28
CA CYS A 3 -10.71 -5.37 18.19
C CYS A 3 -10.87 -4.73 16.80
N THR A 4 -11.80 -3.79 16.61
CA THR A 4 -12.10 -3.22 15.27
C THR A 4 -11.30 -1.96 14.93
N ARG A 5 -10.60 -1.35 15.90
CA ARG A 5 -9.84 -0.10 15.68
C ARG A 5 -8.33 -0.25 15.84
N ASP A 6 -7.87 -1.39 16.36
CA ASP A 6 -6.46 -1.67 16.57
C ASP A 6 -5.93 -2.70 15.55
N GLU A 7 -5.14 -2.23 14.59
CA GLU A 7 -4.64 -3.04 13.47
C GLU A 7 -3.54 -4.02 13.90
N ARG A 8 -3.03 -3.97 15.13
CA ARG A 8 -1.94 -4.86 15.60
C ARG A 8 -2.18 -6.35 15.36
N HIS A 9 -3.45 -6.80 15.37
CA HIS A 9 -3.79 -8.19 15.07
C HIS A 9 -3.60 -8.53 13.59
N ARG A 10 -3.98 -7.62 12.68
CA ARG A 10 -3.74 -7.81 11.24
C ARG A 10 -2.25 -7.73 10.91
N GLU A 11 -1.55 -6.79 11.54
CA GLU A 11 -0.12 -6.53 11.31
C GLU A 11 0.77 -7.77 11.56
N GLN A 12 0.34 -8.73 12.38
CA GLN A 12 1.04 -10.00 12.57
C GLN A 12 1.16 -10.87 11.30
N ALA A 13 0.25 -10.68 10.34
CA ALA A 13 0.22 -11.41 9.09
C ALA A 13 0.83 -10.61 7.91
N GLY A 14 1.48 -9.47 8.19
CA GLY A 14 2.05 -8.60 7.17
C GLY A 14 3.46 -8.12 7.50
N LEU A 15 4.09 -7.47 6.53
CA LEU A 15 5.33 -6.74 6.73
C LEU A 15 5.00 -5.32 7.16
N THR A 16 5.60 -4.83 8.25
CA THR A 16 5.33 -3.46 8.74
C THR A 16 6.59 -2.59 8.69
N PHE A 17 6.42 -1.37 8.19
CA PHE A 17 7.45 -0.35 8.08
C PHE A 17 6.97 0.87 8.86
N THR A 18 7.72 1.27 9.88
CA THR A 18 7.31 2.34 10.80
C THR A 18 8.31 3.49 10.72
N GLY A 19 7.81 4.69 10.47
CA GLY A 19 8.63 5.90 10.43
C GLY A 19 9.13 6.38 11.78
N ALA A 20 9.91 7.46 11.74
CA ALA A 20 10.26 8.25 12.91
C ALA A 20 8.99 8.83 13.58
N PRO A 21 9.04 9.14 14.89
CA PRO A 21 7.93 9.82 15.52
C PRO A 21 7.82 11.25 14.96
N ALA A 22 6.59 11.73 14.76
CA ALA A 22 6.37 13.11 14.37
C ALA A 22 6.86 14.04 15.49
N GLU A 23 7.65 15.06 15.13
CA GLU A 23 8.13 16.05 16.09
C GLU A 23 7.06 17.11 16.41
N VAL A 24 6.24 17.42 15.41
CA VAL A 24 5.12 18.36 15.48
C VAL A 24 3.84 17.71 14.97
N ALA A 25 2.69 18.28 15.30
CA ALA A 25 1.43 17.87 14.72
C ALA A 25 1.50 18.04 13.19
N THR A 26 1.29 16.95 12.46
CA THR A 26 1.43 16.89 11.00
C THR A 26 0.10 16.47 10.41
N GLU A 27 -0.52 17.35 9.63
CA GLU A 27 -1.72 17.01 8.88
C GLU A 27 -1.32 16.18 7.65
N ILE A 28 -2.09 15.11 7.41
CA ILE A 28 -2.03 14.28 6.22
C ILE A 28 -3.37 14.45 5.51
N SER A 29 -3.35 15.05 4.32
CA SER A 29 -4.57 15.43 3.61
C SER A 29 -4.47 15.08 2.14
N GLY A 30 -5.22 14.05 1.72
CA GLY A 30 -5.25 13.55 0.34
C GLY A 30 -4.96 12.05 0.23
N PRO A 31 -4.78 11.56 -1.01
CA PRO A 31 -4.38 10.18 -1.27
C PRO A 31 -2.93 9.94 -0.83
N ILE A 32 -2.66 8.71 -0.38
CA ILE A 32 -1.30 8.22 -0.15
C ILE A 32 -1.01 7.23 -1.29
N ALA A 33 0.16 7.35 -1.90
CA ALA A 33 0.62 6.43 -2.94
C ALA A 33 1.71 5.53 -2.37
N VAL A 34 1.60 4.21 -2.59
CA VAL A 34 2.63 3.25 -2.20
C VAL A 34 3.24 2.63 -3.46
N HIS A 35 4.55 2.82 -3.61
CA HIS A 35 5.35 2.22 -4.66
C HIS A 35 6.06 0.98 -4.10
N LEU A 36 5.77 -0.20 -4.66
CA LEU A 36 6.38 -1.46 -4.23
C LEU A 36 7.11 -2.14 -5.38
N GLU A 37 8.28 -2.69 -5.05
CA GLU A 37 9.03 -3.61 -5.90
C GLU A 37 8.79 -5.03 -5.39
N VAL A 38 8.18 -5.88 -6.21
CA VAL A 38 7.73 -7.22 -5.78
C VAL A 38 8.16 -8.29 -6.78
N ASP A 39 8.07 -9.55 -6.37
CA ASP A 39 8.05 -10.69 -7.27
C ASP A 39 7.14 -11.80 -6.72
N HIS A 40 6.81 -12.75 -7.59
CA HIS A 40 5.76 -13.75 -7.35
C HIS A 40 6.26 -15.14 -7.71
N ASP A 41 5.76 -16.18 -7.03
CA ASP A 41 5.98 -17.57 -7.43
C ASP A 41 4.90 -18.08 -8.41
N ALA A 42 3.85 -17.29 -8.65
CA ALA A 42 2.74 -17.58 -9.55
C ALA A 42 2.60 -16.52 -10.66
N VAL A 43 1.64 -16.72 -11.57
CA VAL A 43 1.42 -15.86 -12.76
C VAL A 43 0.50 -14.66 -12.49
N ASP A 44 0.07 -14.49 -11.24
CA ASP A 44 -0.54 -13.28 -10.71
C ASP A 44 -0.35 -13.24 -9.17
N GLY A 45 -0.81 -12.17 -8.52
CA GLY A 45 -0.86 -12.06 -7.07
C GLY A 45 -1.64 -10.84 -6.61
N HIS A 46 -1.92 -10.77 -5.32
CA HIS A 46 -2.74 -9.70 -4.75
C HIS A 46 -1.99 -9.03 -3.59
N TRP A 47 -1.85 -7.72 -3.68
CA TRP A 47 -1.18 -6.92 -2.66
C TRP A 47 -2.18 -5.98 -2.02
N SER A 48 -2.14 -5.88 -0.69
CA SER A 48 -2.89 -4.86 0.04
C SER A 48 -1.95 -4.13 0.98
N VAL A 49 -2.18 -2.83 1.09
CA VAL A 49 -1.46 -1.95 2.00
C VAL A 49 -2.43 -1.30 2.97
N ALA A 50 -2.03 -1.15 4.22
CA ALA A 50 -2.73 -0.34 5.20
C ALA A 50 -1.76 0.72 5.72
N VAL A 51 -2.24 1.95 5.82
CA VAL A 51 -1.49 3.05 6.43
C VAL A 51 -2.16 3.36 7.76
N SER A 52 -1.37 3.40 8.83
CA SER A 52 -1.87 3.54 10.20
C SER A 52 -1.11 4.62 10.97
N ASP A 53 -1.82 5.26 11.90
CA ASP A 53 -1.26 6.07 12.98
C ASP A 53 -0.96 5.16 14.19
N VAL A 54 0.31 5.09 14.58
CA VAL A 54 0.78 4.35 15.75
C VAL A 54 1.07 5.31 16.90
N ALA A 55 0.27 5.20 17.95
CA ALA A 55 0.44 6.00 19.17
C ALA A 55 1.66 5.55 19.99
N PRO A 56 2.20 6.39 20.91
CA PRO A 56 3.32 6.03 21.78
C PRO A 56 3.09 4.80 22.67
N ASP A 57 1.83 4.49 22.98
CA ASP A 57 1.41 3.29 23.71
C ASP A 57 1.39 2.01 22.83
N GLY A 58 1.71 2.16 21.54
CA GLY A 58 1.77 1.08 20.55
C GLY A 58 0.43 0.78 19.85
N ARG A 59 -0.68 1.45 20.20
CA ARG A 59 -1.96 1.27 19.50
C ARG A 59 -1.83 1.71 18.04
N SER A 60 -2.21 0.84 17.10
CA SER A 60 -2.18 1.12 15.66
C SER A 60 -3.58 1.37 15.13
N THR A 61 -3.86 2.55 14.60
CA THR A 61 -5.18 2.91 14.05
C THR A 61 -5.09 3.16 12.57
N GLN A 62 -5.78 2.34 11.77
CA GLN A 62 -5.79 2.50 10.30
C GLN A 62 -6.34 3.86 9.90
N LEU A 63 -5.60 4.57 9.08
CA LEU A 63 -5.98 5.82 8.43
C LEU A 63 -6.61 5.54 7.06
N THR A 64 -5.95 4.70 6.26
CA THR A 64 -6.41 4.35 4.91
C THR A 64 -5.84 2.99 4.48
N ASN A 65 -6.33 2.46 3.37
CA ASN A 65 -5.82 1.24 2.74
C ASN A 65 -5.92 1.32 1.22
N GLY A 66 -5.15 0.46 0.57
CA GLY A 66 -5.14 0.26 -0.88
C GLY A 66 -4.94 -1.22 -1.20
N GLN A 67 -5.25 -1.61 -2.43
CA GLN A 67 -5.00 -2.96 -2.92
C GLN A 67 -4.88 -3.00 -4.44
N VAL A 68 -4.16 -3.99 -4.94
CA VAL A 68 -3.95 -4.21 -6.37
C VAL A 68 -3.85 -5.71 -6.66
N VAL A 69 -4.44 -6.13 -7.78
CA VAL A 69 -4.12 -7.40 -8.42
C VAL A 69 -2.97 -7.11 -9.40
N THR A 70 -1.90 -7.89 -9.32
CA THR A 70 -0.63 -7.58 -9.98
C THR A 70 -0.77 -7.52 -11.50
N SER A 71 -1.60 -8.37 -12.09
CA SER A 71 -1.92 -8.32 -13.52
C SER A 71 -2.67 -7.04 -13.93
N LEU A 72 -3.41 -6.41 -13.02
CA LEU A 72 -4.17 -5.17 -13.25
C LEU A 72 -3.42 -3.90 -12.80
N ARG A 73 -2.09 -3.98 -12.66
CA ARG A 73 -1.21 -2.89 -12.19
C ARG A 73 -1.04 -1.71 -13.15
N GLU A 74 -1.66 -1.74 -14.33
CA GLU A 74 -1.52 -0.65 -15.29
C GLU A 74 -2.04 0.66 -14.69
N VAL A 75 -1.20 1.70 -14.69
CA VAL A 75 -1.57 3.05 -14.25
C VAL A 75 -2.05 3.86 -15.45
N ASP A 76 -3.24 4.44 -15.33
CA ASP A 76 -3.72 5.51 -16.20
C ASP A 76 -2.99 6.81 -15.86
N ARG A 77 -1.94 7.09 -16.62
CA ARG A 77 -1.09 8.26 -16.40
C ARG A 77 -1.83 9.58 -16.57
N ASP A 78 -2.78 9.67 -17.51
CA ASP A 78 -3.54 10.88 -17.77
C ASP A 78 -4.52 11.19 -16.64
N GLY A 79 -5.03 10.15 -15.98
CA GLY A 79 -5.85 10.25 -14.79
C GLY A 79 -5.07 10.47 -13.50
N SER A 80 -3.75 10.32 -13.49
CA SER A 80 -2.95 10.32 -12.25
C SER A 80 -2.35 11.70 -11.92
N THR A 81 -2.11 11.95 -10.64
CA THR A 81 -1.29 13.10 -10.22
C THR A 81 0.17 12.65 -10.08
N VAL A 82 1.07 13.36 -10.77
CA VAL A 82 2.51 13.05 -10.80
C VAL A 82 3.29 14.27 -10.30
N LEU A 83 4.24 14.04 -9.41
CA LEU A 83 5.18 15.05 -8.94
C LEU A 83 6.18 15.43 -10.06
N PRO A 84 6.88 16.58 -9.94
CA PRO A 84 7.81 17.04 -10.98
C PRO A 84 8.94 16.07 -11.33
N ASP A 85 9.31 15.19 -10.39
CA ASP A 85 10.33 14.16 -10.54
C ASP A 85 9.80 12.85 -11.18
N GLY A 86 8.51 12.81 -11.54
CA GLY A 86 7.88 11.65 -12.18
C GLY A 86 7.26 10.65 -11.19
N VAL A 87 7.32 10.92 -9.88
CA VAL A 87 6.72 10.05 -8.86
C VAL A 87 5.20 10.24 -8.80
N TYR A 88 4.44 9.15 -8.73
CA TYR A 88 2.98 9.22 -8.55
C TYR A 88 2.61 9.65 -7.13
N ALA A 89 1.86 10.75 -7.01
CA ALA A 89 1.26 11.18 -5.75
C ALA A 89 -0.19 10.68 -5.59
N ASP A 90 -0.90 10.48 -6.71
CA ASP A 90 -2.25 9.90 -6.76
C ASP A 90 -2.35 9.02 -8.02
N PRO A 91 -1.80 7.79 -8.01
CA PRO A 91 -1.87 6.89 -9.15
C PRO A 91 -3.31 6.38 -9.34
N ARG A 92 -3.80 6.37 -10.58
CA ARG A 92 -5.09 5.75 -10.92
C ARG A 92 -4.86 4.49 -11.72
N LEU A 93 -5.33 3.36 -11.23
CA LEU A 93 -5.26 2.10 -11.97
C LEU A 93 -6.29 2.12 -13.11
N SER A 94 -5.90 1.67 -14.31
CA SER A 94 -6.80 1.61 -15.46
C SER A 94 -7.92 0.58 -15.25
N LEU A 95 -7.59 -0.51 -14.53
CA LEU A 95 -8.45 -1.67 -14.27
C LEU A 95 -9.04 -2.30 -15.54
N ARG A 96 -8.43 -2.04 -16.70
CA ARG A 96 -8.86 -2.56 -18.00
C ARG A 96 -8.37 -4.00 -18.16
N ARG A 97 -9.31 -4.94 -18.26
CA ARG A 97 -8.97 -6.38 -18.37
C ARG A 97 -8.20 -6.71 -19.66
N ASP A 98 -8.49 -6.03 -20.76
CA ASP A 98 -7.78 -6.17 -22.04
C ASP A 98 -6.36 -5.60 -22.01
N ARG A 99 -6.01 -4.86 -20.95
CA ARG A 99 -4.68 -4.31 -20.67
C ARG A 99 -3.98 -5.01 -19.51
N ALA A 100 -4.51 -6.14 -19.04
CA ALA A 100 -3.86 -6.93 -18.02
C ALA A 100 -2.44 -7.32 -18.46
N GLN A 101 -1.48 -7.12 -17.57
CA GLN A 101 -0.07 -7.37 -17.80
C GLN A 101 0.33 -8.68 -17.12
N PRO A 102 0.56 -9.78 -17.87
CA PRO A 102 0.91 -11.07 -17.28
C PRO A 102 2.13 -10.97 -16.36
N VAL A 103 2.12 -11.72 -15.26
CA VAL A 103 3.25 -11.82 -14.34
C VAL A 103 4.08 -13.04 -14.71
N ARG A 104 5.40 -12.87 -14.76
CA ARG A 104 6.35 -13.97 -14.93
C ARG A 104 6.93 -14.31 -13.56
N PRO A 105 6.80 -15.56 -13.08
CA PRO A 105 7.34 -15.94 -11.78
C PRO A 105 8.82 -15.61 -11.62
N GLY A 106 9.20 -15.05 -10.49
CA GLY A 106 10.55 -14.62 -10.15
C GLY A 106 11.03 -13.33 -10.82
N GLU A 107 10.29 -12.77 -11.77
CA GLU A 107 10.60 -11.46 -12.35
C GLU A 107 10.11 -10.33 -11.46
N ARG A 108 10.90 -9.26 -11.40
CA ARG A 108 10.56 -8.04 -10.67
C ARG A 108 9.37 -7.35 -11.32
N VAL A 109 8.42 -6.93 -10.50
CA VAL A 109 7.26 -6.14 -10.89
C VAL A 109 7.16 -4.91 -10.00
N THR A 110 7.03 -3.75 -10.63
CA THR A 110 6.71 -2.49 -9.97
C THR A 110 5.20 -2.34 -9.81
N LEU A 111 4.76 -1.95 -8.62
CA LEU A 111 3.36 -1.70 -8.30
C LEU A 111 3.17 -0.29 -7.74
N GLU A 112 2.22 0.44 -8.33
CA GLU A 112 1.66 1.66 -7.76
C GLU A 112 0.33 1.33 -7.11
N ILE A 113 0.25 1.45 -5.78
CA ILE A 113 -0.94 1.11 -5.01
C ILE A 113 -1.56 2.41 -4.47
N PRO A 114 -2.67 2.89 -5.08
CA PRO A 114 -3.40 4.01 -4.51
C PRO A 114 -4.13 3.60 -3.24
N THR A 115 -4.16 4.49 -2.26
CA THR A 115 -5.06 4.38 -1.11
C THR A 115 -6.24 5.32 -1.24
N LEU A 116 -7.31 5.05 -0.49
CA LEU A 116 -8.38 6.03 -0.34
C LEU A 116 -7.85 7.34 0.25
N PRO A 117 -8.32 8.52 -0.22
CA PRO A 117 -7.94 9.79 0.39
C PRO A 117 -8.31 9.84 1.87
N VAL A 118 -7.45 10.46 2.67
CA VAL A 118 -7.66 10.62 4.11
C VAL A 118 -7.42 12.07 4.52
N SER A 119 -8.08 12.50 5.59
CA SER A 119 -7.71 13.68 6.36
C SER A 119 -7.47 13.24 7.79
N ALA A 120 -6.22 13.35 8.24
CA ALA A 120 -5.79 12.91 9.57
C ALA A 120 -4.69 13.83 10.11
N VAL A 121 -4.51 13.86 11.42
CA VAL A 121 -3.40 14.55 12.06
C VAL A 121 -2.57 13.54 12.82
N LEU A 122 -1.31 13.38 12.42
CA LEU A 122 -0.32 12.64 13.17
C LEU A 122 0.18 13.52 14.32
N ARG A 123 -0.13 13.14 15.56
CA ARG A 123 0.24 13.92 16.75
C ARG A 123 1.74 13.79 17.05
N PRO A 124 2.34 14.75 17.78
CA PRO A 124 3.72 14.60 18.26
C PRO A 124 3.92 13.26 19.00
N GLY A 125 5.03 12.57 18.70
CA GLY A 125 5.36 11.26 19.25
C GLY A 125 4.68 10.08 18.54
N HIS A 126 3.61 10.30 17.77
CA HIS A 126 2.99 9.26 16.96
C HIS A 126 3.82 8.95 15.71
N ARG A 127 3.61 7.77 15.12
CA ARG A 127 4.37 7.30 13.95
C ARG A 127 3.43 6.89 12.84
N LEU A 128 3.79 7.20 11.60
CA LEU A 128 3.14 6.61 10.43
C LEU A 128 3.69 5.19 10.22
N ARG A 129 2.79 4.21 10.06
CA ARG A 129 3.13 2.83 9.71
C ARG A 129 2.49 2.45 8.39
N VAL A 130 3.26 1.80 7.52
CA VAL A 130 2.76 1.11 6.33
C VAL A 130 2.87 -0.38 6.57
N SER A 131 1.75 -1.08 6.43
CA SER A 131 1.64 -2.52 6.58
C SER A 131 1.29 -3.14 5.23
N VAL A 132 2.10 -4.08 4.75
CA VAL A 132 2.00 -4.73 3.45
C VAL A 132 1.58 -6.18 3.63
N PHE A 133 0.55 -6.62 2.90
CA PHE A 133 -0.06 -7.93 3.01
C PHE A 133 -0.20 -8.60 1.64
N ALA A 134 -0.19 -9.93 1.64
CA ALA A 134 -0.52 -10.75 0.47
C ALA A 134 -2.02 -10.95 0.23
N GLY A 135 -2.85 -10.22 0.97
CA GLY A 135 -4.31 -10.36 0.95
C GLY A 135 -4.99 -9.39 1.91
N ASN A 136 -6.30 -9.24 1.79
CA ASN A 136 -7.08 -8.32 2.62
C ASN A 136 -8.33 -8.97 3.22
N LEU A 137 -8.26 -10.26 3.61
CA LEU A 137 -9.44 -10.96 4.15
C LEU A 137 -9.89 -10.37 5.51
N PRO A 138 -11.22 -10.30 5.78
CA PRO A 138 -12.33 -10.61 4.88
C PRO A 138 -12.73 -9.46 3.93
N ARG A 139 -12.07 -8.29 4.03
CA ARG A 139 -12.44 -7.07 3.28
C ARG A 139 -12.19 -7.15 1.77
N GLY A 140 -11.24 -7.96 1.33
CA GLY A 140 -10.83 -8.08 -0.06
C GLY A 140 -10.14 -9.42 -0.33
N LEU A 141 -10.69 -10.15 -1.30
CA LEU A 141 -10.11 -11.33 -1.90
C LEU A 141 -10.15 -11.16 -3.41
N ALA A 142 -9.01 -11.33 -4.08
CA ALA A 142 -9.01 -11.52 -5.52
C ALA A 142 -9.75 -12.84 -5.80
N LEU A 143 -10.93 -12.77 -6.42
CA LEU A 143 -11.77 -13.93 -6.75
C LEU A 143 -11.69 -14.23 -8.26
N GLY A 144 -12.09 -15.44 -8.65
CA GLY A 144 -12.14 -15.83 -10.06
C GLY A 144 -10.75 -16.05 -10.67
N PRO A 145 -10.47 -15.57 -11.89
CA PRO A 145 -9.20 -15.83 -12.59
C PRO A 145 -7.98 -15.43 -11.76
N ALA A 146 -8.00 -14.26 -11.13
CA ALA A 146 -6.89 -13.79 -10.30
C ALA A 146 -6.60 -14.69 -9.09
N LEU A 147 -7.62 -15.33 -8.50
CA LEU A 147 -7.41 -16.33 -7.44
C LEU A 147 -6.74 -17.59 -7.99
N HIS A 148 -7.22 -18.05 -9.14
CA HIS A 148 -6.72 -19.26 -9.78
C HIS A 148 -5.26 -19.08 -10.25
N GLU A 149 -4.98 -17.94 -10.88
CA GLU A 149 -3.67 -17.56 -11.41
C GLU A 149 -2.65 -17.27 -10.31
N GLY A 150 -3.08 -16.67 -9.20
CA GLY A 150 -2.23 -16.48 -8.02
C GLY A 150 -2.08 -17.75 -7.17
N ALA A 151 -3.04 -18.68 -7.23
CA ALA A 151 -3.08 -19.97 -6.54
C ALA A 151 -2.78 -19.92 -5.02
N LEU A 152 -2.96 -18.76 -4.38
CA LEU A 152 -2.49 -18.47 -3.01
C LEU A 152 -1.00 -18.79 -2.81
N ALA A 153 -0.21 -18.73 -3.88
CA ALA A 153 1.22 -18.95 -3.85
C ALA A 153 1.93 -17.81 -3.11
N PRO A 154 3.13 -18.05 -2.59
CA PRO A 154 3.94 -17.00 -1.98
C PRO A 154 4.23 -15.85 -2.95
N GLN A 155 4.31 -14.66 -2.37
CA GLN A 155 4.70 -13.42 -3.04
C GLN A 155 5.65 -12.63 -2.12
N ARG A 156 6.61 -11.91 -2.71
CA ARG A 156 7.75 -11.33 -1.99
C ARG A 156 7.85 -9.84 -2.26
N LEU A 157 8.04 -9.06 -1.18
CA LEU A 157 8.45 -7.66 -1.27
C LEU A 157 9.97 -7.61 -1.37
N ARG A 158 10.49 -6.90 -2.37
CA ARG A 158 11.92 -6.75 -2.60
C ARG A 158 12.42 -5.51 -1.86
N LEU A 159 13.39 -5.71 -0.97
CA LEU A 159 14.09 -4.62 -0.30
C LEU A 159 15.45 -4.43 -0.96
N ASP A 160 15.50 -3.55 -1.96
CA ASP A 160 16.67 -3.28 -2.78
C ASP A 160 17.00 -1.77 -2.76
N PRO A 161 18.11 -1.33 -2.16
CA PRO A 161 18.48 0.09 -2.16
C PRO A 161 18.69 0.71 -3.54
N ALA A 162 18.99 -0.11 -4.57
CA ALA A 162 19.13 0.36 -5.94
C ALA A 162 17.79 0.53 -6.68
N ALA A 163 16.71 -0.01 -6.12
CA ALA A 163 15.34 0.15 -6.58
C ALA A 163 14.40 0.07 -5.37
N PRO A 164 14.38 1.15 -4.55
CA PRO A 164 13.69 1.12 -3.28
C PRO A 164 12.17 1.06 -3.50
N SER A 165 11.46 0.45 -2.57
CA SER A 165 10.02 0.72 -2.39
C SER A 165 9.86 1.98 -1.53
N TRP A 166 8.81 2.77 -1.76
CA TRP A 166 8.56 4.01 -1.02
C TRP A 166 7.07 4.33 -0.86
N VAL A 167 6.78 5.35 -0.06
CA VAL A 167 5.44 5.90 0.14
C VAL A 167 5.46 7.41 -0.04
N VAL A 168 4.49 7.96 -0.76
CA VAL A 168 4.26 9.40 -0.90
C VAL A 168 3.12 9.79 0.01
N VAL A 169 3.38 10.70 0.95
CA VAL A 169 2.41 11.15 1.94
C VAL A 169 2.18 12.66 1.80
N PRO A 170 0.94 13.12 1.57
CA PRO A 170 0.66 14.55 1.41
C PRO A 170 0.59 15.22 2.79
N THR A 171 1.74 15.72 3.27
CA THR A 171 1.86 16.33 4.60
C THR A 171 1.89 17.85 4.55
N VAL A 172 1.23 18.50 5.51
CA VAL A 172 1.44 19.90 5.87
C VAL A 172 1.58 20.03 7.39
N PRO A 173 2.38 20.98 7.93
CA PRO A 173 2.36 21.27 9.36
C PRO A 173 0.93 21.63 9.80
N ALA A 174 0.44 21.04 10.88
CA ALA A 174 -0.85 21.43 11.43
C ALA A 174 -0.72 22.82 12.09
N GLY A 175 -1.67 23.71 11.80
CA GLY A 175 -1.75 25.06 12.40
C GLY A 175 -2.19 25.08 13.86
#